data_AF-A0A7S2ITI6-F1
#
_entry.id   AF-A0A7S2ITI6-F1
#
_cell.length_a   1.000
_cell.length_b   1.000
_cell.length_c   1.000
_cell.angle_alpha   90.00
_cell.angle_beta   90.00
_cell.angle_gamma   90.00
#
_symmetry.space_group_name_H-M   'P 1'
#
loop_
_entity.id
_entity.type
_entity.pdbx_description
1 polymer ?
#
loop_
_entity_poly.entity_id
_entity_poly.type
_entity_poly.pdbx_seq_one_letter_code
_entity_poly.pdbx_strand_id
1 'polypeptide(L)'
;EGFCQALADVASRCFAPELGPSAQVLQRFSEEVLVPLSDVLSNTKRGELSAALHFLGEPGGSALMEQNRIGLEKVFTVYSADFCGQGQYWTADSALLFAEEFELLEDLSHLPLLKMFQDCAFDEKCGGDWGADVERLSRQGFLALMVMIANRLYSGDPEAATMERLLALFGRMNGVVAPASVGARFGLQNEALFRVAEPAAGGIAGSRGGSALRQPASRRTVGAGSAGAAAARGERRDGEDRSWAALLASHRQ
;
A
#
# COMPACT_ATOMS: atom_id res chain seq x y z
N GLU A 1 11.02 -25.12 21.35
CA GLU A 1 9.94 -25.46 22.31
C GLU A 1 9.11 -24.26 22.74
N GLY A 2 9.70 -23.12 23.12
CA GLY A 2 8.96 -21.95 23.60
C GLY A 2 7.87 -21.39 22.66
N PHE A 3 8.09 -21.40 21.34
CA PHE A 3 7.08 -20.96 20.36
C PHE A 3 5.81 -21.82 20.39
N CYS A 4 5.95 -23.15 20.42
CA CYS A 4 4.80 -24.06 20.48
C CYS A 4 4.03 -23.91 21.79
N GLN A 5 4.72 -23.66 22.91
CA GLN A 5 4.08 -23.37 24.19
C GLN A 5 3.31 -22.05 24.14
N ALA A 6 3.90 -20.99 23.60
CA ALA A 6 3.22 -19.70 23.44
C ALA A 6 1.98 -19.80 22.54
N LEU A 7 2.06 -20.58 21.45
CA LEU A 7 0.91 -20.86 20.60
C LEU A 7 -0.19 -21.65 21.33
N ALA A 8 0.18 -22.66 22.11
CA ALA A 8 -0.77 -23.42 22.91
C ALA A 8 -1.46 -22.53 23.96
N ASP A 9 -0.71 -21.63 24.59
CA ASP A 9 -1.25 -20.65 25.55
C ASP A 9 -2.24 -19.69 24.86
N VAL A 10 -1.92 -19.16 23.66
CA VAL A 10 -2.85 -18.32 22.88
C VAL A 10 -4.08 -19.13 22.47
N ALA A 11 -3.90 -20.33 21.95
CA ALA A 11 -5.00 -21.22 21.56
C ALA A 11 -5.96 -21.48 22.73
N SER A 12 -5.41 -21.72 23.93
CA SER A 12 -6.21 -21.94 25.16
C SER A 12 -6.99 -20.71 25.63
N ARG A 13 -6.60 -19.50 25.22
CA ARG A 13 -7.33 -18.26 25.51
C ARG A 13 -8.40 -17.96 24.47
N CYS A 14 -8.17 -18.36 23.22
CA CYS A 14 -9.11 -18.18 22.12
C CYS A 14 -10.26 -19.19 22.16
N PHE A 15 -9.99 -20.42 22.59
CA PHE A 15 -10.98 -21.49 22.72
C PHE A 15 -11.35 -21.69 24.18
N ALA A 16 -12.65 -21.83 24.47
CA ALA A 16 -13.12 -22.07 25.83
C ALA A 16 -12.45 -23.32 26.44
N PRO A 17 -12.14 -23.33 27.74
CA PRO A 17 -11.40 -24.42 28.41
C PRO A 17 -12.15 -25.76 28.42
N GLU A 18 -13.42 -25.79 28.00
CA GLU A 18 -14.24 -26.99 27.95
C GLU A 18 -13.91 -27.94 26.77
N LEU A 19 -13.02 -27.52 25.86
CA LEU A 19 -12.71 -28.22 24.61
C LEU A 19 -11.72 -29.39 24.73
N GLY A 20 -11.41 -29.85 25.94
CA GLY A 20 -10.63 -31.06 26.17
C GLY A 20 -9.11 -30.83 26.28
N PRO A 21 -8.28 -31.85 26.01
CA PRO A 21 -6.83 -31.78 26.20
C PRO A 21 -6.18 -30.67 25.38
N SER A 22 -5.13 -30.03 25.92
CA SER A 22 -4.38 -28.94 25.27
C SER A 22 -3.96 -29.24 23.82
N ALA A 23 -3.59 -30.48 23.53
CA ALA A 23 -3.23 -30.92 22.17
C ALA A 23 -4.39 -30.75 21.16
N GLN A 24 -5.64 -31.02 21.55
CA GLN A 24 -6.80 -30.86 20.68
C GLN A 24 -7.15 -29.39 20.46
N VAL A 25 -6.97 -28.55 21.49
CA VAL A 25 -7.17 -27.10 21.39
C VAL A 25 -6.16 -26.48 20.43
N LEU A 26 -4.89 -26.88 20.50
CA LEU A 26 -3.86 -26.40 19.58
C LEU A 26 -4.12 -26.86 18.13
N GLN A 27 -4.50 -28.13 17.93
CA GLN A 27 -4.85 -28.63 16.60
C GLN A 27 -6.01 -27.82 16.00
N ARG A 28 -7.07 -27.60 16.76
CA ARG A 28 -8.23 -26.82 16.33
C ARG A 28 -7.86 -25.37 16.03
N PHE A 29 -7.05 -24.73 16.87
CA PHE A 29 -6.53 -23.39 16.58
C PHE A 29 -5.68 -23.36 15.31
N SER A 30 -4.90 -24.40 15.05
CA SER A 30 -4.16 -24.50 13.80
C SER A 30 -5.08 -24.58 12.59
N GLU A 31 -6.10 -25.43 12.62
CA GLU A 31 -7.02 -25.66 11.51
C GLU A 31 -7.98 -24.47 11.28
N GLU A 32 -8.51 -23.88 12.35
CA GLU A 32 -9.51 -22.80 12.25
C GLU A 32 -8.91 -21.40 12.14
N VAL A 33 -7.67 -21.19 12.61
CA VAL A 33 -7.03 -19.85 12.64
C VAL A 33 -5.74 -19.84 11.82
N LEU A 34 -4.76 -20.69 12.15
CA LEU A 34 -3.44 -20.58 11.53
C LEU A 34 -3.44 -20.96 10.04
N VAL A 35 -4.19 -21.98 9.64
CA VAL A 35 -4.28 -22.38 8.22
C VAL A 35 -4.96 -21.29 7.39
N PRO A 36 -6.16 -20.78 7.74
CA PRO A 36 -6.77 -19.66 7.01
C PRO A 36 -5.91 -18.40 7.01
N LEU A 37 -5.27 -18.08 8.14
CA LEU A 37 -4.34 -16.95 8.20
C LEU A 37 -3.14 -17.18 7.27
N SER A 38 -2.61 -18.40 7.24
CA SER A 38 -1.53 -18.77 6.33
C SER A 38 -1.99 -18.66 4.88
N ASP A 39 -3.23 -19.03 4.53
CA ASP A 39 -3.75 -18.89 3.17
C ASP A 39 -3.89 -17.41 2.79
N VAL A 40 -4.42 -16.58 3.69
CA VAL A 40 -4.53 -15.13 3.50
C VAL A 40 -3.15 -14.50 3.29
N LEU A 41 -2.15 -14.90 4.09
CA LEU A 41 -0.79 -14.37 4.00
C LEU A 41 0.00 -14.95 2.82
N SER A 42 -0.22 -16.22 2.47
CA SER A 42 0.44 -16.93 1.35
C SER A 42 -0.13 -16.53 0.00
N ASN A 43 -1.36 -16.01 -0.02
CA ASN A 43 -1.93 -15.35 -1.19
C ASN A 43 -1.17 -14.08 -1.58
N THR A 44 -0.26 -13.58 -0.74
CA THR A 44 0.78 -12.61 -1.11
C THR A 44 2.01 -13.41 -1.54
N LYS A 45 1.99 -13.93 -2.77
CA LYS A 45 3.10 -14.77 -3.25
C LYS A 45 4.36 -13.91 -3.32
N ARG A 46 5.52 -14.42 -2.86
CA ARG A 46 6.83 -13.74 -3.05
C ARG A 46 7.07 -13.33 -4.53
N GLY A 47 6.43 -14.02 -5.47
CA GLY A 47 6.42 -13.64 -6.89
C GLY A 47 5.78 -12.28 -7.21
N GLU A 48 4.89 -11.75 -6.38
CA GLU A 48 4.25 -10.44 -6.59
C GLU A 48 5.26 -9.29 -6.51
N LEU A 49 6.19 -9.35 -5.54
CA LEU A 49 7.26 -8.35 -5.43
C LEU A 49 8.21 -8.44 -6.62
N SER A 50 8.65 -9.65 -6.98
CA SER A 50 9.53 -9.85 -8.14
C SER A 50 8.87 -9.37 -9.44
N ALA A 51 7.57 -9.64 -9.63
CA ALA A 51 6.80 -9.15 -10.77
C ALA A 51 6.67 -7.62 -10.77
N ALA A 52 6.45 -7.00 -9.60
CA ALA A 52 6.41 -5.55 -9.45
C ALA A 52 7.74 -4.90 -9.82
N LEU A 53 8.86 -5.42 -9.29
CA LEU A 53 10.20 -4.95 -9.61
C LEU A 53 10.54 -5.16 -11.10
N HIS A 54 10.14 -6.30 -11.68
CA HIS A 54 10.29 -6.56 -13.12
C HIS A 54 9.55 -5.50 -13.95
N PHE A 55 8.27 -5.27 -13.66
CA PHE A 55 7.45 -4.25 -14.33
C PHE A 55 8.06 -2.86 -14.22
N LEU A 56 8.57 -2.48 -13.05
CA LEU A 56 9.26 -1.19 -12.87
C LEU A 56 10.50 -1.08 -13.75
N GLY A 57 11.23 -2.16 -13.97
CA GLY A 57 12.36 -2.19 -14.89
C GLY A 57 11.99 -2.18 -16.37
N GLU A 58 10.74 -2.47 -16.73
CA GLU A 58 10.31 -2.42 -18.13
C GLU A 58 10.20 -0.98 -18.64
N PRO A 59 10.42 -0.73 -19.94
CA PRO A 59 10.27 0.61 -20.52
C PRO A 59 8.89 1.23 -20.29
N GLY A 60 7.82 0.41 -20.34
CA GLY A 60 6.45 0.86 -20.10
C GLY A 60 6.21 1.28 -18.65
N GLY A 61 6.61 0.45 -17.69
CA GLY A 61 6.44 0.76 -16.26
C GLY A 61 7.26 1.98 -15.85
N SER A 62 8.53 2.05 -16.25
CA SER A 62 9.40 3.19 -15.97
C SER A 62 8.87 4.50 -16.59
N ALA A 63 8.42 4.49 -17.85
CA ALA A 63 7.81 5.65 -18.49
C ALA A 63 6.53 6.11 -17.78
N LEU A 64 5.69 5.18 -17.33
CA LEU A 64 4.48 5.49 -16.58
C LEU A 64 4.80 6.13 -15.21
N MET A 65 5.80 5.62 -14.50
CA MET A 65 6.25 6.20 -13.23
C MET A 65 6.84 7.59 -13.41
N GLU A 66 7.64 7.80 -14.47
CA GLU A 66 8.19 9.12 -14.81
C GLU A 66 7.08 10.12 -15.16
N GLN A 67 6.09 9.72 -15.98
CA GLN A 67 4.95 10.56 -16.34
C GLN A 67 4.16 11.04 -15.11
N ASN A 68 4.11 10.21 -14.07
CA ASN A 68 3.39 10.47 -12.82
C ASN A 68 4.30 10.88 -11.66
N ARG A 69 5.57 11.19 -11.94
CA ARG A 69 6.61 11.46 -10.94
C ARG A 69 6.18 12.47 -9.89
N ILE A 70 5.63 13.61 -10.33
CA ILE A 70 5.26 14.72 -9.44
C ILE A 70 4.19 14.28 -8.42
N GLY A 71 3.19 13.52 -8.87
CA GLY A 71 2.14 12.98 -7.99
C GLY A 71 2.69 11.97 -6.99
N LEU A 72 3.52 11.05 -7.47
CA LEU A 72 4.19 10.05 -6.65
C LEU A 72 5.12 10.69 -5.61
N GLU A 73 5.84 11.76 -5.96
CA GLU A 73 6.67 12.54 -5.02
C GLU A 73 5.84 13.15 -3.92
N LYS A 74 4.73 13.81 -4.28
CA LYS A 74 3.82 14.42 -3.31
C LYS A 74 3.27 13.38 -2.34
N VAL A 75 2.82 12.23 -2.84
CA VAL A 75 2.35 11.11 -1.99
C VAL A 75 3.46 10.63 -1.08
N PHE A 76 4.63 10.32 -1.62
CA PHE A 76 5.75 9.81 -0.84
C PHE A 76 6.13 10.79 0.28
N THR A 77 6.32 12.07 -0.05
CA THR A 77 6.71 13.10 0.91
C THR A 77 5.65 13.33 1.99
N VAL A 78 4.36 13.33 1.66
CA VAL A 78 3.28 13.59 2.63
C VAL A 78 3.17 12.50 3.70
N TYR A 79 3.43 11.24 3.35
CA TYR A 79 3.37 10.12 4.30
C TYR A 79 4.74 9.69 4.81
N SER A 80 5.83 10.25 4.29
CA SER A 80 7.16 9.93 4.78
C SER A 80 7.39 10.46 6.20
N ALA A 81 8.08 9.66 7.01
CA ALA A 81 8.70 10.13 8.23
C ALA A 81 10.08 10.72 7.89
N ASP A 82 10.43 11.83 8.54
CA ASP A 82 11.80 12.35 8.56
C ASP A 82 12.44 11.95 9.89
N PHE A 83 13.58 11.27 9.82
CA PHE A 83 14.30 10.82 11.01
C PHE A 83 15.75 11.28 10.94
N CYS A 84 16.06 12.27 11.76
CA CYS A 84 17.43 12.67 12.09
C CYS A 84 18.35 12.85 10.87
N GLY A 85 17.83 13.35 9.74
CA GLY A 85 18.62 13.59 8.53
C GLY A 85 18.95 12.35 7.70
N GLN A 86 18.32 11.20 7.96
CA GLN A 86 18.45 9.97 7.16
C GLN A 86 17.57 9.94 5.91
N GLY A 87 16.97 11.08 5.55
CA GLY A 87 16.08 11.20 4.41
C GLY A 87 14.65 10.75 4.72
N GLN A 88 13.79 10.91 3.71
CA GLN A 88 12.38 10.55 3.77
C GLN A 88 12.21 9.06 3.51
N TYR A 89 11.44 8.38 4.37
CA TYR A 89 11.07 6.98 4.19
C TYR A 89 9.67 6.70 4.70
N TRP A 90 9.07 5.60 4.27
CA TRP A 90 7.81 5.11 4.78
C TRP A 90 8.02 4.07 5.87
N THR A 91 7.17 4.11 6.90
CA THR A 91 7.00 3.03 7.87
C THR A 91 5.72 2.25 7.59
N ALA A 92 5.53 1.14 8.30
CA ALA A 92 4.27 0.38 8.26
C ALA A 92 3.07 1.28 8.61
N ASP A 93 3.21 2.16 9.61
CA ASP A 93 2.16 3.10 10.01
C ASP A 93 1.86 4.13 8.92
N SER A 94 2.89 4.66 8.24
CA SER A 94 2.71 5.54 7.08
C SER A 94 1.94 4.87 5.95
N ALA A 95 2.24 3.60 5.67
CA ALA A 95 1.55 2.83 4.63
C ALA A 95 0.08 2.56 5.00
N LEU A 96 -0.22 2.28 6.27
CA LEU A 96 -1.59 2.13 6.76
C LEU A 96 -2.38 3.44 6.66
N LEU A 97 -1.80 4.55 7.12
CA LEU A 97 -2.42 5.87 7.05
C LEU A 97 -2.69 6.28 5.59
N PHE A 98 -1.74 6.02 4.70
CA PHE A 98 -1.92 6.20 3.26
C PHE A 98 -3.13 5.40 2.74
N ALA A 99 -3.19 4.10 3.06
CA ALA A 99 -4.28 3.26 2.58
C ALA A 99 -5.64 3.64 3.17
N GLU A 100 -5.68 4.11 4.41
CA GLU A 100 -6.90 4.64 5.03
C GLU A 100 -7.39 5.91 4.32
N GLU A 101 -6.50 6.88 4.09
CA GLU A 101 -6.85 8.17 3.48
C GLU A 101 -7.26 8.07 2.00
N PHE A 102 -6.76 7.05 1.29
CA PHE A 102 -7.17 6.74 -0.07
C PHE A 102 -8.30 5.70 -0.15
N GLU A 103 -8.93 5.39 0.98
CA GLU A 103 -10.04 4.44 1.08
C GLU A 103 -9.72 3.05 0.49
N LEU A 104 -8.44 2.66 0.53
CA LEU A 104 -7.97 1.38 -0.02
C LEU A 104 -8.25 0.23 0.93
N LEU A 105 -8.37 0.48 2.23
CA LEU A 105 -8.55 -0.55 3.26
C LEU A 105 -9.87 -1.31 3.18
N GLU A 106 -10.88 -0.74 2.51
CA GLU A 106 -12.16 -1.43 2.27
C GLU A 106 -12.00 -2.66 1.37
N ASP A 107 -11.07 -2.57 0.41
CA ASP A 107 -10.78 -3.65 -0.55
C ASP A 107 -9.48 -4.39 -0.20
N LEU A 108 -8.54 -3.70 0.45
CA LEU A 108 -7.24 -4.20 0.88
C LEU A 108 -7.17 -4.24 2.40
N SER A 109 -7.55 -5.37 3.01
CA SER A 109 -7.41 -5.53 4.46
C SER A 109 -5.99 -5.21 4.98
N HIS A 110 -5.87 -4.85 6.25
CA HIS A 110 -4.60 -4.41 6.88
C HIS A 110 -3.46 -5.42 6.71
N LEU A 111 -3.74 -6.72 6.89
CA LEU A 111 -2.70 -7.76 6.92
C LEU A 111 -1.97 -7.93 5.57
N PRO A 112 -2.65 -8.09 4.42
CA PRO A 112 -2.01 -8.06 3.10
C PRO A 112 -1.18 -6.81 2.85
N LEU A 113 -1.67 -5.62 3.21
CA LEU A 113 -0.92 -4.38 3.01
C LEU A 113 0.39 -4.37 3.80
N LEU A 114 0.33 -4.71 5.09
CA LEU A 114 1.52 -4.81 5.93
C LEU A 114 2.50 -5.88 5.43
N LYS A 115 1.98 -7.00 4.93
CA LYS A 115 2.81 -8.04 4.33
C LYS A 115 3.54 -7.56 3.07
N MET A 116 2.85 -6.86 2.17
CA MET A 116 3.47 -6.26 0.98
C MET A 116 4.52 -5.22 1.35
N PHE A 117 4.24 -4.38 2.35
CA PHE A 117 5.20 -3.42 2.89
C PHE A 117 6.46 -4.13 3.42
N GLN A 118 6.27 -5.16 4.25
CA GLN A 118 7.37 -5.96 4.82
C GLN A 118 8.20 -6.65 3.74
N ASP A 119 7.56 -7.17 2.68
CA ASP A 119 8.28 -7.78 1.57
C ASP A 119 9.17 -6.76 0.85
N CYS A 120 8.66 -5.56 0.58
CA CYS A 120 9.45 -4.52 -0.06
C CYS A 120 10.59 -4.02 0.87
N ALA A 121 10.31 -3.79 2.15
CA ALA A 121 11.32 -3.34 3.12
C ALA A 121 12.40 -4.42 3.36
N PHE A 122 12.02 -5.70 3.35
CA PHE A 122 12.95 -6.81 3.48
C PHE A 122 13.89 -6.92 2.26
N ASP A 123 13.36 -6.74 1.05
CA ASP A 123 14.16 -6.74 -0.19
C ASP A 123 15.22 -5.62 -0.17
N GLU A 124 14.83 -4.39 0.22
CA GLU A 124 15.76 -3.27 0.37
C GLU A 124 16.82 -3.52 1.47
N LYS A 125 16.42 -4.16 2.57
CA LYS A 125 17.35 -4.56 3.64
C LYS A 125 18.37 -5.58 3.14
N CYS A 126 17.96 -6.53 2.31
CA CYS A 126 18.88 -7.47 1.66
C CYS A 126 19.79 -6.81 0.62
N GLY A 127 19.35 -5.70 0.02
CA GLY A 127 20.11 -4.87 -0.94
C GLY A 127 21.26 -4.06 -0.33
N GLY A 128 21.34 -3.94 1.00
CA GLY A 128 22.59 -3.61 1.69
C GLY A 128 22.81 -2.17 2.16
N ASP A 129 21.78 -1.31 2.20
CA ASP A 129 21.99 0.13 2.50
C ASP A 129 21.36 0.61 3.83
N TRP A 130 20.60 -0.25 4.53
CA TRP A 130 19.85 0.16 5.72
C TRP A 130 20.31 -0.58 6.99
N GLY A 131 20.43 0.17 8.09
CA GLY A 131 20.73 -0.38 9.41
C GLY A 131 19.71 -1.44 9.85
N ALA A 132 20.16 -2.42 10.64
CA ALA A 132 19.44 -3.67 10.88
C ALA A 132 18.06 -3.55 11.55
N ASP A 133 17.74 -2.41 12.17
CA ASP A 133 16.71 -2.35 13.22
C ASP A 133 15.40 -1.66 12.84
N VAL A 134 15.26 -1.05 11.66
CA VAL A 134 13.99 -0.38 11.30
C VAL A 134 13.47 -0.83 9.95
N GLU A 135 12.24 -1.35 9.95
CA GLU A 135 11.48 -1.59 8.72
C GLU A 135 11.13 -0.24 8.08
N ARG A 136 11.91 0.13 7.07
CA ARG A 136 11.77 1.36 6.33
C ARG A 136 11.66 1.04 4.87
N LEU A 137 10.88 1.84 4.18
CA LEU A 137 10.67 1.72 2.76
C LEU A 137 11.16 2.99 2.07
N SER A 138 12.18 2.85 1.23
CA SER A 138 12.69 3.94 0.42
C SER A 138 11.68 4.32 -0.66
N ARG A 139 12.02 5.34 -1.45
CA ARG A 139 11.19 5.72 -2.59
C ARG A 139 11.04 4.61 -3.64
N GLN A 140 12.06 3.77 -3.82
CA GLN A 140 11.99 2.65 -4.76
C GLN A 140 11.04 1.56 -4.26
N GLY A 141 11.19 1.15 -3.00
CA GLY A 141 10.27 0.22 -2.35
C GLY A 141 8.83 0.74 -2.33
N PHE A 142 8.62 2.05 -2.16
CA PHE A 142 7.30 2.67 -2.30
C PHE A 142 6.69 2.44 -3.69
N LEU A 143 7.47 2.62 -4.77
CA LEU A 143 6.97 2.35 -6.12
C LEU A 143 6.61 0.88 -6.30
N ALA A 144 7.42 -0.04 -5.78
CA ALA A 144 7.12 -1.47 -5.83
C ALA A 144 5.81 -1.77 -5.09
N LEU A 145 5.65 -1.20 -3.89
CA LEU A 145 4.43 -1.31 -3.09
C LEU A 145 3.20 -0.79 -3.84
N MET A 146 3.29 0.33 -4.55
CA MET A 146 2.19 0.86 -5.37
C MET A 146 1.75 -0.10 -6.47
N VAL A 147 2.71 -0.75 -7.14
CA VAL A 147 2.41 -1.77 -8.16
C VAL A 147 1.77 -3.01 -7.54
N MET A 148 2.26 -3.46 -6.39
CA MET A 148 1.68 -4.60 -5.67
C MET A 148 0.24 -4.31 -5.21
N ILE A 149 -0.02 -3.12 -4.65
CA ILE A 149 -1.37 -2.67 -4.26
C ILE A 149 -2.30 -2.67 -5.47
N ALA A 150 -1.87 -2.11 -6.60
CA ALA A 150 -2.66 -2.10 -7.83
C ALA A 150 -3.00 -3.52 -8.31
N ASN A 151 -2.00 -4.40 -8.37
CA ASN A 151 -2.20 -5.79 -8.75
C ASN A 151 -3.15 -6.53 -7.80
N ARG A 152 -3.08 -6.22 -6.49
CA ARG A 152 -3.92 -6.87 -5.50
C ARG A 152 -5.38 -6.43 -5.61
N LEU A 153 -5.62 -5.12 -5.67
CA LEU A 153 -6.96 -4.54 -5.77
C LEU A 153 -7.70 -4.98 -7.04
N TYR A 154 -6.98 -5.11 -8.15
CA TYR A 154 -7.55 -5.43 -9.45
C TYR A 154 -7.20 -6.86 -9.91
N SER A 155 -6.95 -7.77 -8.96
CA SER A 155 -6.62 -9.18 -9.24
C SER A 155 -7.78 -9.99 -9.82
N GLY A 156 -9.02 -9.50 -9.70
CA GLY A 156 -10.22 -10.15 -10.22
C GLY A 156 -10.34 -10.15 -11.74
N ASP A 157 -9.57 -9.31 -12.44
CA ASP A 157 -9.47 -9.29 -13.90
C ASP A 157 -8.10 -9.84 -14.32
N PRO A 158 -8.00 -11.13 -14.69
CA PRO A 158 -6.74 -11.74 -15.05
C PRO A 158 -6.20 -11.26 -16.40
N GLU A 159 -7.03 -10.65 -17.24
CA GLU A 159 -6.65 -10.14 -18.56
C GLU A 159 -6.05 -8.73 -18.47
N ALA A 160 -6.46 -7.95 -17.45
CA ALA A 160 -5.94 -6.62 -17.20
C ALA A 160 -4.43 -6.64 -16.96
N ALA A 161 -3.69 -5.87 -17.77
CA ALA A 161 -2.25 -5.75 -17.62
C ALA A 161 -1.88 -4.96 -16.34
N THR A 162 -0.70 -5.22 -15.75
CA THR A 162 -0.19 -4.48 -14.58
C THR A 162 -0.27 -2.96 -14.77
N MET A 163 0.02 -2.48 -15.99
CA MET A 163 -0.08 -1.07 -16.35
C MET A 163 -1.50 -0.52 -16.20
N GLU A 164 -2.51 -1.24 -16.67
CA GLU A 164 -3.92 -0.84 -16.59
C GLU A 164 -4.41 -0.82 -15.14
N ARG A 165 -4.02 -1.82 -14.35
CA ARG A 165 -4.32 -1.87 -12.91
C ARG A 165 -3.71 -0.69 -12.16
N LEU A 166 -2.47 -0.32 -12.49
CA LEU A 166 -1.81 0.84 -11.89
C LEU A 166 -2.48 2.17 -12.29
N LEU A 167 -2.88 2.31 -13.56
CA LEU A 167 -3.65 3.46 -14.03
C LEU A 167 -5.02 3.54 -13.33
N ALA A 168 -5.69 2.41 -13.10
CA ALA A 168 -6.94 2.35 -12.34
C ALA A 168 -6.74 2.76 -10.88
N LEU A 169 -5.64 2.35 -10.24
CA LEU A 169 -5.27 2.81 -8.90
C LEU A 169 -5.08 4.34 -8.88
N PHE A 170 -4.31 4.89 -9.82
CA PHE A 170 -4.11 6.34 -9.92
C PHE A 170 -5.42 7.09 -10.18
N GLY A 171 -6.31 6.55 -11.00
CA GLY A 171 -7.65 7.11 -11.24
C GLY A 171 -8.48 7.16 -9.96
N ARG A 172 -8.49 6.07 -9.17
CA ARG A 172 -9.15 6.02 -7.86
C ARG A 172 -8.58 7.06 -6.90
N MET A 173 -7.25 7.14 -6.80
CA MET A 173 -6.58 8.11 -5.92
C MET A 173 -6.90 9.56 -6.29
N ASN A 174 -6.97 9.87 -7.60
CA ASN A 174 -7.44 11.17 -8.07
C ASN A 174 -8.87 11.48 -7.61
N GLY A 175 -9.75 10.48 -7.63
CA GLY A 175 -11.14 10.61 -7.18
C GLY A 175 -11.25 10.97 -5.68
N VAL A 176 -10.38 10.41 -4.84
CA VAL A 176 -10.35 10.69 -3.39
C VAL A 176 -9.71 12.05 -3.07
N VAL A 177 -8.75 12.50 -3.87
CA VAL A 177 -8.07 13.80 -3.66
C VAL A 177 -8.93 14.98 -4.10
N ALA A 178 -9.87 14.79 -5.02
CA ALA A 178 -10.79 15.83 -5.49
C ALA A 178 -11.62 16.47 -4.36
N PRO A 179 -12.18 15.72 -3.38
CA PRO A 179 -12.75 16.31 -2.18
C PRO A 179 -11.68 17.00 -1.30
N ALA A 180 -11.94 18.25 -0.91
CA ALA A 180 -10.96 19.22 -0.44
C ALA A 180 -10.10 18.83 0.80
N SER A 181 -10.45 17.83 1.60
CA SER A 181 -9.71 17.51 2.84
C SER A 181 -8.33 16.91 2.57
N VAL A 182 -8.24 15.95 1.63
CA VAL A 182 -6.98 15.27 1.30
C VAL A 182 -6.15 16.14 0.34
N GLY A 183 -6.79 16.76 -0.66
CA GLY A 183 -6.12 17.66 -1.62
C GLY A 183 -5.40 18.84 -0.99
N ALA A 184 -5.91 19.36 0.14
CA ALA A 184 -5.25 20.44 0.87
C ALA A 184 -3.84 20.06 1.36
N ARG A 185 -3.61 18.80 1.77
CA ARG A 185 -2.28 18.33 2.21
C ARG A 185 -1.26 18.29 1.09
N PHE A 186 -1.73 18.06 -0.14
CA PHE A 186 -0.90 18.02 -1.34
C PHE A 186 -0.70 19.40 -1.98
N GLY A 187 -1.30 20.45 -1.42
CA GLY A 187 -1.34 21.78 -2.01
C GLY A 187 -2.04 21.80 -3.38
N LEU A 188 -2.91 20.82 -3.65
CA LEU A 188 -3.64 20.70 -4.90
C LEU A 188 -4.96 21.45 -4.76
N GLN A 189 -5.09 22.59 -5.43
CA GLN A 189 -6.35 23.30 -5.58
C GLN A 189 -6.90 23.02 -6.99
N ASN A 190 -7.72 21.96 -7.11
CA ASN A 190 -8.36 21.51 -8.36
C ASN A 190 -7.43 20.84 -9.40
N GLU A 191 -6.24 20.41 -9.00
CA GLU A 191 -5.33 19.65 -9.88
C GLU A 191 -5.38 18.16 -9.54
N ALA A 192 -5.44 17.31 -10.58
CA ALA A 192 -5.31 15.87 -10.42
C ALA A 192 -3.91 15.51 -9.94
N LEU A 193 -3.82 14.57 -9.00
CA LEU A 193 -2.55 14.09 -8.45
C LEU A 193 -1.74 13.34 -9.52
N PHE A 194 -2.43 12.56 -10.36
CA PHE A 194 -1.84 11.73 -11.42
C PHE A 194 -2.39 12.09 -12.79
N ARG A 195 -1.54 12.00 -13.81
CA ARG A 195 -1.88 12.21 -15.22
C ARG A 195 -2.40 10.90 -15.80
N VAL A 196 -3.62 10.53 -15.42
CA VAL A 196 -4.33 9.42 -16.06
C VAL A 196 -5.03 10.02 -17.27
N ALA A 197 -4.70 9.53 -18.47
CA ALA A 197 -5.47 9.88 -19.65
C ALA A 197 -6.90 9.43 -19.40
N GLU A 198 -7.86 10.36 -19.35
CA GLU A 198 -9.25 9.96 -19.36
C GLU A 198 -9.44 9.06 -20.58
N PRO A 199 -10.01 7.85 -20.41
CA PRO A 199 -10.37 7.04 -21.55
C PRO A 199 -11.27 7.94 -22.39
N ALA A 200 -10.77 8.35 -23.57
CA ALA A 200 -11.42 9.35 -24.41
C ALA A 200 -12.88 8.99 -24.45
N ALA A 201 -13.72 9.82 -23.83
CA ALA A 201 -15.12 9.50 -23.59
C ALA A 201 -15.81 9.40 -24.96
N GLY A 202 -15.72 8.21 -25.55
CA GLY A 202 -16.45 7.83 -26.73
C GLY A 202 -17.89 7.91 -26.30
N GLY A 203 -18.58 8.94 -26.78
CA GLY A 203 -19.97 9.18 -26.50
C GLY A 203 -20.80 7.97 -26.91
N ILE A 204 -21.05 7.07 -25.96
CA ILE A 204 -22.09 6.07 -26.04
C ILE A 204 -23.18 6.55 -25.09
N ALA A 205 -23.97 7.49 -25.59
CA ALA A 205 -25.28 7.76 -25.05
C ALA A 205 -26.10 6.47 -25.19
N GLY A 206 -26.40 5.83 -24.06
CA GLY A 206 -27.48 4.85 -23.95
C GLY A 206 -27.04 3.40 -23.78
N SER A 207 -26.90 2.98 -22.53
CA SER A 207 -27.55 1.73 -22.09
C SER A 207 -27.72 1.74 -20.58
N ARG A 208 -28.95 2.04 -20.14
CA ARG A 208 -29.41 1.82 -18.76
C ARG A 208 -29.52 0.30 -18.54
N GLY A 209 -28.48 -0.31 -18.01
CA GLY A 209 -28.52 -1.64 -17.40
C GLY A 209 -28.24 -1.48 -15.91
N GLY A 210 -29.30 -1.38 -15.11
CA GLY A 210 -29.19 -1.18 -13.67
C GLY A 210 -28.54 -2.38 -12.97
N SER A 211 -27.46 -2.12 -12.24
CA SER A 211 -27.07 -2.93 -11.10
C SER A 211 -27.01 -2.01 -9.89
N ALA A 212 -28.05 -2.11 -9.07
CA ALA A 212 -28.23 -1.30 -7.88
C ALA A 212 -27.21 -1.73 -6.82
N LEU A 213 -26.08 -1.03 -6.75
CA LEU A 213 -25.24 -1.06 -5.56
C LEU A 213 -25.99 -0.33 -4.44
N ARG A 214 -26.40 -1.11 -3.43
CA ARG A 214 -26.95 -0.61 -2.16
C ARG A 214 -25.90 0.29 -1.49
N GLN A 215 -26.21 1.59 -1.38
CA GLN A 215 -25.57 2.48 -0.42
C GLN A 215 -25.96 2.05 1.01
N PRO A 216 -25.00 1.81 1.92
CA PRO A 216 -25.29 1.82 3.34
C PRO A 216 -25.40 3.25 3.87
N ALA A 217 -26.37 3.43 4.78
CA ALA A 217 -26.78 4.70 5.35
C ALA A 217 -25.66 5.38 6.16
N SER A 218 -25.55 6.70 6.00
CA SER A 218 -24.68 7.59 6.74
C SER A 218 -24.85 7.44 8.26
N ARG A 219 -23.79 7.04 8.96
CA ARG A 219 -23.70 7.13 10.42
C ARG A 219 -23.01 8.44 10.79
N ARG A 220 -23.79 9.33 11.39
CA ARG A 220 -23.37 10.61 11.95
C ARG A 220 -22.64 10.36 13.28
N THR A 221 -21.35 10.66 13.38
CA THR A 221 -20.63 10.73 14.66
C THR A 221 -20.14 12.14 14.92
N VAL A 222 -20.46 12.59 16.13
CA VAL A 222 -20.16 13.89 16.74
C VAL A 222 -18.71 13.86 17.25
N GLY A 223 -17.97 14.95 17.07
CA GLY A 223 -16.52 15.01 17.29
C GLY A 223 -16.02 15.24 18.72
N ALA A 224 -14.70 15.40 18.85
CA ALA A 224 -13.98 16.39 19.68
C ALA A 224 -12.48 16.03 19.85
N GLY A 225 -11.60 17.02 19.60
CA GLY A 225 -10.24 17.19 20.18
C GLY A 225 -9.14 16.26 19.64
N SER A 226 -7.88 16.66 19.47
CA SER A 226 -7.15 17.89 19.79
C SER A 226 -5.80 17.95 19.04
N ALA A 227 -5.38 19.18 18.75
CA ALA A 227 -4.06 19.73 18.42
C ALA A 227 -2.78 18.85 18.48
N GLY A 228 -1.93 19.07 17.48
CA GLY A 228 -0.49 18.76 17.52
C GLY A 228 0.24 19.29 16.27
N ALA A 229 0.67 20.55 16.31
CA ALA A 229 1.44 21.20 15.26
C ALA A 229 2.91 20.77 15.28
N ALA A 230 3.52 20.61 14.09
CA ALA A 230 4.94 20.86 13.88
C ALA A 230 5.20 21.17 12.40
N ALA A 231 5.17 22.45 12.06
CA ALA A 231 5.67 22.95 10.79
C ALA A 231 7.21 22.99 10.85
N ALA A 232 7.88 22.04 10.22
CA ALA A 232 9.30 22.12 9.95
C ALA A 232 9.50 22.78 8.57
N ARG A 233 9.92 24.05 8.56
CA ARG A 233 10.55 24.66 7.39
C ARG A 233 11.96 24.09 7.27
N GLY A 234 12.12 23.07 6.44
CA GLY A 234 13.42 22.53 6.04
C GLY A 234 13.95 23.25 4.80
N GLU A 235 15.21 23.70 4.88
CA GLU A 235 16.02 24.15 3.76
C GLU A 235 15.97 23.14 2.61
N ARG A 236 15.76 23.65 1.38
CA ARG A 236 15.98 22.89 0.14
C ARG A 236 17.45 22.50 0.08
N ARG A 237 17.77 21.26 0.45
CA ARG A 237 18.96 20.59 -0.05
C ARG A 237 18.74 20.35 -1.54
N ASP A 238 19.67 20.83 -2.35
CA ASP A 238 19.83 20.44 -3.76
C ASP A 238 20.13 18.94 -3.80
N GLY A 239 19.07 18.13 -3.75
CA GLY A 239 19.13 16.70 -3.98
C GLY A 239 19.35 16.48 -5.46
N GLU A 240 20.42 15.76 -5.79
CA GLU A 240 20.73 15.31 -7.15
C GLU A 240 19.46 14.80 -7.83
N ASP A 241 19.01 15.49 -8.88
CA ASP A 241 17.92 15.05 -9.76
C ASP A 241 18.36 13.78 -10.51
N ARG A 242 18.40 12.65 -9.80
CA ARG A 242 18.61 11.34 -10.41
C ARG A 242 17.30 10.94 -11.07
N SER A 243 17.34 10.79 -12.39
CA SER A 243 16.22 10.25 -13.18
C SER A 243 15.75 8.90 -12.63
N TRP A 244 14.44 8.61 -12.70
CA TRP A 244 13.85 7.32 -12.32
C TRP A 244 14.54 6.14 -12.98
N ALA A 245 14.96 6.34 -14.24
CA ALA A 245 15.72 5.35 -14.99
C ALA A 245 17.04 4.98 -14.31
N ALA A 246 17.72 5.94 -13.66
CA ALA A 246 18.99 5.70 -12.99
C ALA A 246 18.82 4.93 -11.67
N LEU A 247 17.79 5.26 -10.88
CA LEU A 247 17.46 4.53 -9.64
C LEU A 247 17.02 3.09 -9.92
N LEU A 248 16.22 2.89 -10.96
CA LEU A 248 15.78 1.55 -11.37
C LEU A 248 16.91 0.73 -12.01
N ALA A 249 17.87 1.39 -12.66
CA ALA A 249 19.02 0.72 -13.27
C ALA A 249 20.06 0.24 -12.24
N SER A 250 20.26 0.96 -11.13
CA SER A 250 21.25 0.57 -10.11
C SER A 250 20.93 -0.75 -9.40
N HIS A 251 19.67 -1.21 -9.46
CA HIS A 251 19.22 -2.42 -8.77
C HIS A 251 19.27 -3.68 -9.66
N ARG A 252 19.74 -3.56 -10.91
CA ARG A 252 19.92 -4.68 -11.85
C ARG A 252 21.32 -5.30 -11.79
N GLN A 253 22.25 -4.71 -11.05
CA GLN A 253 23.62 -5.20 -10.87
C GLN A 253 23.73 -6.02 -9.60
#